data_AF-A0A7C4NGQ9-F1
#
_entry.id   AF-A0A7C4NGQ9-F1
#
_cell.length_a   1.000
_cell.length_b   1.000
_cell.length_c   1.000
_cell.angle_alpha   90.00
_cell.angle_beta   90.00
_cell.angle_gamma   90.00
#
_symmetry.space_group_name_H-M   'P 1'
#
loop_
_entity.id
_entity.type
_entity.pdbx_description
1 polymer ?
#
loop_
_entity_poly.entity_id
_entity_poly.type
_entity_poly.pdbx_seq_one_letter_code
_entity_poly.pdbx_strand_id
1 'polypeptide(L)'
;MRKSILIPGLVLIVLGAVIIGFGLQLSQQFGIEAGEWQVTWYSMQNTYGVWGDAIATGRFPTIFSYDPLEYSYREDPIGFKARLEVNVPRDVTVQFTIGGDDGDITLFLDGDVLLNLPCPDPNVQQSIEAYLTAGRHILEIEYYQVLIEDDPAALFNMAVSGQQEAMSIMTGGGALVFIGIILALLGFLLKPKKM
;
A
#
# COMPACT_ATOMS: atom_id res chain seq x y z
N MET A 1 -45.06 16.16 11.89
CA MET A 1 -44.28 16.01 10.65
C MET A 1 -42.86 16.56 10.80
N ARG A 2 -42.66 17.81 11.25
CA ARG A 2 -41.32 18.35 11.59
C ARG A 2 -40.48 17.45 12.51
N LYS A 3 -40.96 17.17 13.74
CA LYS A 3 -40.21 16.34 14.71
C LYS A 3 -39.98 14.89 14.26
N SER A 4 -40.94 14.31 13.55
CA SER A 4 -40.89 12.92 13.07
C SER A 4 -39.89 12.69 11.93
N ILE A 5 -39.31 13.76 11.35
CA ILE A 5 -38.31 13.68 10.28
C ILE A 5 -36.97 14.25 10.77
N LEU A 6 -37.01 15.34 11.55
CA LEU A 6 -35.82 15.96 12.14
C LEU A 6 -35.10 15.03 13.12
N ILE A 7 -35.82 14.38 14.03
CA ILE A 7 -35.20 13.53 15.06
C ILE A 7 -34.50 12.31 14.43
N PRO A 8 -35.13 11.54 13.51
CA PRO A 8 -34.43 10.49 12.79
C PRO A 8 -33.21 10.99 12.02
N GLY A 9 -33.28 12.16 11.37
CA GLY A 9 -32.14 12.76 10.68
C GLY A 9 -30.95 13.02 11.60
N LEU A 10 -31.20 13.63 12.77
CA LEU A 10 -30.15 13.87 13.77
C LEU A 10 -29.56 12.56 14.33
N VAL A 11 -30.39 11.54 14.56
CA VAL A 11 -29.93 10.22 15.00
C VAL A 11 -29.00 9.59 13.97
N LEU A 12 -29.33 9.66 12.68
CA LEU A 12 -28.49 9.13 11.60
C LEU A 12 -27.16 9.87 11.48
N ILE A 13 -27.14 11.19 11.71
CA ILE A 13 -25.89 11.96 11.75
C ILE A 13 -24.97 11.46 12.87
N VAL A 14 -25.51 11.32 14.09
CA VAL A 14 -24.72 10.86 15.24
C VAL A 14 -24.22 9.44 15.02
N LEU A 15 -25.10 8.54 14.56
CA LEU A 15 -24.74 7.16 14.29
C LEU A 15 -23.66 7.05 13.20
N GLY A 16 -23.81 7.80 12.10
CA GLY A 16 -22.83 7.85 11.03
C GLY A 16 -21.47 8.37 11.51
N ALA A 17 -21.45 9.42 12.35
CA ALA A 17 -20.22 9.94 12.94
C ALA A 17 -19.52 8.93 13.86
N VAL A 18 -20.28 8.18 14.68
CA VAL A 18 -19.73 7.10 15.52
C VAL A 18 -19.11 6.00 14.66
N ILE A 19 -19.77 5.60 13.57
CA ILE A 19 -19.27 4.57 12.65
C ILE A 19 -17.98 5.05 11.96
N ILE A 20 -17.91 6.30 11.52
CA ILE A 20 -16.68 6.89 10.96
C ILE A 20 -15.56 6.84 12.00
N GLY A 21 -15.82 7.26 13.24
CA GLY A 21 -14.84 7.24 14.33
C GLY A 21 -14.31 5.83 14.60
N PHE A 22 -15.20 4.83 14.61
CA PHE A 22 -14.81 3.43 14.74
C PHE A 22 -13.94 2.95 13.57
N GLY A 23 -14.32 3.29 12.33
CA GLY A 23 -13.54 2.96 11.14
C GLY A 23 -12.15 3.61 11.12
N LEU A 24 -12.02 4.86 11.59
CA LEU A 24 -10.74 5.53 11.75
C LEU A 24 -9.84 4.82 12.77
N GLN A 25 -10.40 4.45 13.92
CA GLN A 25 -9.67 3.71 14.95
C GLN A 25 -9.23 2.34 14.45
N LEU A 26 -10.09 1.64 13.69
CA LEU A 26 -9.76 0.35 13.09
C LEU A 26 -8.64 0.50 12.04
N SER A 27 -8.70 1.53 11.19
CA SER A 27 -7.67 1.82 10.18
C SER A 27 -6.30 2.03 10.82
N GLN A 28 -6.24 2.78 11.93
CA GLN A 28 -5.00 3.00 12.68
C GLN A 28 -4.43 1.70 13.25
N GLN A 29 -5.28 0.76 13.68
CA GLN A 29 -4.82 -0.55 14.20
C GLN A 29 -4.18 -1.44 13.12
N PHE A 30 -4.52 -1.23 11.86
CA PHE A 30 -3.97 -1.97 10.73
C PHE A 30 -2.85 -1.22 10.01
N GLY A 31 -2.46 -0.03 10.50
CA GLY A 31 -1.34 0.73 9.95
C GLY A 31 -0.03 0.01 10.23
N ILE A 32 0.58 -0.56 9.20
CA ILE A 32 1.99 -0.95 9.25
C ILE A 32 2.82 0.33 9.20
N GLU A 33 3.63 0.55 10.22
CA GLU A 33 4.56 1.68 10.25
C GLU A 33 5.79 1.31 9.42
N ALA A 34 6.01 2.04 8.34
CA ALA A 34 7.12 1.82 7.44
C ALA A 34 7.79 3.15 7.07
N GLY A 35 9.12 3.12 6.97
CA GLY A 35 9.90 4.25 6.48
C GLY A 35 10.09 4.20 4.96
N GLU A 36 11.21 4.76 4.52
CA GLU A 36 11.69 4.63 3.14
C GLU A 36 12.61 3.41 3.02
N TRP A 37 12.63 2.78 1.85
CA TRP A 37 13.61 1.77 1.51
C TRP A 37 15.01 2.40 1.46
N GLN A 38 16.00 1.74 2.05
CA GLN A 38 17.41 2.07 1.85
C GLN A 38 17.93 1.29 0.65
N VAL A 39 18.32 1.99 -0.41
CA VAL A 39 18.68 1.38 -1.69
C VAL A 39 20.18 1.51 -1.92
N THR A 40 20.82 0.42 -2.32
CA THR A 40 22.19 0.41 -2.85
C THR A 40 22.15 -0.12 -4.27
N TRP A 41 22.69 0.66 -5.20
CA TRP A 41 22.83 0.30 -6.60
C TRP A 41 24.18 -0.37 -6.83
N TYR A 42 24.19 -1.35 -7.73
CA TYR A 42 25.35 -2.13 -8.09
C TYR A 42 25.51 -2.16 -9.61
N SER A 43 26.76 -2.19 -10.08
CA SER A 43 27.02 -2.69 -11.42
C SER A 43 26.75 -4.20 -11.45
N MET A 44 26.33 -4.71 -12.61
CA MET A 44 26.23 -6.15 -12.82
C MET A 44 27.41 -6.58 -13.70
N GLN A 45 28.10 -7.65 -13.31
CA GLN A 45 29.26 -8.16 -14.05
C GLN A 45 28.85 -8.84 -15.36
N ASN A 46 27.61 -9.30 -15.44
CA ASN A 46 27.00 -9.90 -16.61
C ASN A 46 25.47 -9.88 -16.47
N THR A 47 24.79 -10.34 -17.51
CA THR A 47 23.32 -10.44 -17.59
C THR A 47 22.72 -11.61 -16.79
N TYR A 48 23.56 -12.43 -16.13
CA TYR A 48 23.14 -13.61 -15.37
C TYR A 48 23.04 -13.37 -13.85
N GLY A 49 22.94 -12.11 -13.41
CA GLY A 49 22.73 -11.79 -11.99
C GLY A 49 24.00 -11.81 -11.13
N VAL A 50 25.19 -11.73 -11.74
CA VAL A 50 26.43 -11.64 -10.98
C VAL A 50 26.65 -10.19 -10.53
N TRP A 51 26.43 -9.93 -9.24
CA TRP A 51 26.64 -8.62 -8.61
C TRP A 51 28.09 -8.13 -8.71
N GLY A 52 28.27 -6.88 -9.10
CA GLY A 52 29.53 -6.16 -9.13
C GLY A 52 29.70 -5.21 -7.94
N ASP A 53 30.37 -4.08 -8.18
CA ASP A 53 30.65 -3.08 -7.16
C ASP A 53 29.42 -2.20 -6.87
N ALA A 54 29.30 -1.73 -5.63
CA ALA A 54 28.32 -0.71 -5.28
C ALA A 54 28.68 0.62 -5.97
N ILE A 55 27.72 1.20 -6.69
CA ILE A 55 27.93 2.40 -7.51
C ILE A 55 27.20 3.63 -6.97
N ALA A 56 26.10 3.46 -6.23
CA ALA A 56 25.34 4.55 -5.65
C ALA A 56 24.44 4.07 -4.50
N THR A 57 23.92 5.02 -3.72
CA THR A 57 22.89 4.78 -2.71
C THR A 57 21.73 5.73 -2.91
N GLY A 58 20.52 5.31 -2.55
CA GLY A 58 19.30 6.11 -2.68
C GLY A 58 18.22 5.69 -1.71
N ARG A 59 17.02 6.22 -1.93
CA ARG A 59 15.83 5.86 -1.16
C ARG A 59 14.62 5.72 -2.06
N PHE A 60 13.76 4.76 -1.75
CA PHE A 60 12.43 4.65 -2.37
C PHE A 60 11.33 4.87 -1.31
N PRO A 61 10.19 5.48 -1.68
CA PRO A 61 9.01 5.46 -0.84
C PRO A 61 8.59 4.02 -0.54
N THR A 62 7.86 3.82 0.56
CA THR A 62 7.40 2.50 1.02
C THR A 62 6.75 1.67 -0.09
N ILE A 63 5.93 2.31 -0.92
CA ILE A 63 5.32 1.76 -2.14
C ILE A 63 5.94 2.50 -3.31
N PHE A 64 6.46 1.78 -4.30
CA PHE A 64 7.15 2.40 -5.42
C PHE A 64 6.90 1.68 -6.74
N SER A 65 7.11 2.42 -7.82
CA SER A 65 7.26 1.95 -9.20
C SER A 65 8.34 2.84 -9.82
N TYR A 66 9.50 2.27 -10.12
CA TYR A 66 10.64 3.01 -10.67
C TYR A 66 11.12 2.40 -11.97
N ASP A 67 11.54 3.28 -12.87
CA ASP A 67 12.39 2.95 -13.99
C ASP A 67 13.86 3.10 -13.54
N PRO A 68 14.61 2.00 -13.40
CA PRO A 68 16.00 2.04 -12.98
C PRO A 68 16.94 2.70 -14.02
N LEU A 69 16.54 2.86 -15.29
CA LEU A 69 17.37 3.50 -16.33
C LEU A 69 17.36 5.03 -16.27
N GLU A 70 16.48 5.68 -15.52
CA GLU A 70 16.56 7.14 -15.34
C GLU A 70 17.90 7.56 -14.69
N TYR A 71 18.59 6.63 -14.02
CA TYR A 71 19.94 6.81 -13.46
C TYR A 71 21.09 6.31 -14.35
N SER A 72 20.81 5.71 -15.50
CA SER A 72 21.77 4.97 -16.32
C SER A 72 22.04 5.66 -17.67
N TYR A 73 23.07 6.49 -17.71
CA TYR A 73 23.81 6.77 -18.97
C TYR A 73 24.78 5.62 -19.32
N ARG A 74 24.62 4.43 -18.72
CA ARG A 74 25.60 3.34 -18.78
C ARG A 74 25.13 2.26 -19.76
N GLU A 75 26.07 1.79 -20.58
CA GLU A 75 25.90 0.61 -21.45
C GLU A 75 25.98 -0.72 -20.67
N ASP A 76 26.13 -0.67 -19.34
CA ASP A 76 26.30 -1.84 -18.47
C ASP A 76 25.00 -2.14 -17.69
N PRO A 77 24.64 -3.42 -17.51
CA PRO A 77 23.48 -3.80 -16.69
C PRO A 77 23.68 -3.35 -15.24
N ILE A 78 22.58 -2.90 -14.62
CA ILE A 78 22.54 -2.44 -13.24
C ILE A 78 21.53 -3.25 -12.42
N GLY A 79 21.75 -3.27 -11.12
CA GLY A 79 20.80 -3.82 -10.17
C GLY A 79 20.78 -3.01 -8.89
N PHE A 80 19.82 -3.28 -8.03
CA PHE A 80 19.78 -2.72 -6.69
C PHE A 80 19.41 -3.76 -5.65
N LYS A 81 19.91 -3.52 -4.44
CA LYS A 81 19.42 -4.14 -3.21
C LYS A 81 18.78 -3.07 -2.36
N ALA A 82 17.53 -3.30 -1.96
CA ALA A 82 16.76 -2.39 -1.15
C ALA A 82 16.36 -3.07 0.16
N ARG A 83 16.44 -2.34 1.28
CA ARG A 83 16.02 -2.84 2.60
C ARG A 83 15.04 -1.88 3.26
N LEU A 84 13.96 -2.42 3.80
CA LEU A 84 12.94 -1.69 4.55
C LEU A 84 12.67 -2.39 5.88
N GLU A 85 12.69 -1.62 6.97
CA GLU A 85 12.18 -2.06 8.26
C GLU A 85 10.72 -1.64 8.39
N VAL A 86 9.86 -2.60 8.75
CA VAL A 86 8.44 -2.35 9.03
C VAL A 86 8.11 -2.76 10.46
N ASN A 87 7.29 -1.96 11.13
CA ASN A 87 6.77 -2.27 12.45
C ASN A 87 5.27 -2.59 12.33
N VAL A 88 4.94 -3.84 12.66
CA VAL A 88 3.61 -4.43 12.56
C VAL A 88 2.98 -4.38 13.95
N PRO A 89 1.92 -3.58 14.18
CA PRO A 89 1.39 -3.37 15.54
C PRO A 89 0.62 -4.56 16.11
N ARG A 90 0.21 -5.50 15.25
CA ARG A 90 -0.58 -6.69 15.59
C ARG A 90 -0.42 -7.74 14.51
N ASP A 91 -0.63 -9.00 14.88
CA ASP A 91 -0.70 -10.10 13.93
C ASP A 91 -1.68 -9.80 12.79
N VAL A 92 -1.22 -9.94 11.55
CA VAL A 92 -1.99 -9.57 10.36
C VAL A 92 -1.49 -10.27 9.10
N THR A 93 -2.40 -10.56 8.16
CA THR A 93 -2.04 -11.00 6.81
C THR A 93 -1.85 -9.79 5.90
N VAL A 94 -0.70 -9.74 5.23
CA VAL A 94 -0.32 -8.70 4.27
C VAL A 94 -0.23 -9.32 2.89
N GLN A 95 -0.82 -8.66 1.90
CA GLN A 95 -0.60 -8.98 0.50
C GLN A 95 0.58 -8.14 0.00
N PHE A 96 1.64 -8.80 -0.43
CA PHE A 96 2.78 -8.18 -1.09
C PHE A 96 2.67 -8.36 -2.59
N THR A 97 3.07 -7.35 -3.35
CA THR A 97 3.15 -7.40 -4.81
C THR A 97 4.51 -6.91 -5.24
N ILE A 98 5.18 -7.68 -6.10
CA ILE A 98 6.37 -7.23 -6.82
C ILE A 98 6.12 -7.31 -8.32
N GLY A 99 6.82 -6.45 -9.07
CA GLY A 99 6.84 -6.48 -10.52
C GLY A 99 8.20 -6.12 -11.08
N GLY A 100 8.51 -6.70 -12.22
CA GLY A 100 9.74 -6.48 -12.96
C GLY A 100 9.45 -6.29 -14.45
N ASP A 101 10.24 -5.46 -15.11
CA ASP A 101 10.38 -5.37 -16.56
C ASP A 101 11.84 -5.04 -16.88
N ASP A 102 12.36 -5.59 -17.98
CA ASP A 102 13.16 -6.83 -17.89
C ASP A 102 14.19 -6.93 -16.74
N GLY A 103 14.01 -7.94 -15.87
CA GLY A 103 15.00 -8.26 -14.82
C GLY A 103 14.50 -9.18 -13.70
N ASP A 104 15.37 -10.00 -13.12
CA ASP A 104 14.97 -10.85 -11.98
C ASP A 104 14.69 -9.96 -10.76
N ILE A 105 13.51 -10.12 -10.16
CA ILE A 105 13.11 -9.44 -8.92
C ILE A 105 12.74 -10.47 -7.85
N THR A 106 13.38 -10.36 -6.69
CA THR A 106 13.11 -11.21 -5.54
C THR A 106 12.79 -10.36 -4.31
N LEU A 107 11.67 -10.65 -3.67
CA LEU A 107 11.26 -10.13 -2.37
C LEU A 107 11.60 -11.14 -1.28
N PHE A 108 12.23 -10.65 -0.23
CA PHE A 108 12.54 -11.38 0.99
C PHE A 108 11.78 -10.81 2.18
N LEU A 109 11.39 -11.68 3.09
CA LEU A 109 10.80 -11.34 4.38
C LEU A 109 11.63 -12.03 5.47
N ASP A 110 12.20 -11.23 6.37
CA ASP A 110 13.06 -11.68 7.47
C ASP A 110 14.23 -12.60 7.03
N GLY A 111 14.71 -12.40 5.80
CA GLY A 111 15.81 -13.14 5.19
C GLY A 111 15.38 -14.35 4.35
N ASP A 112 14.11 -14.76 4.42
CA ASP A 112 13.57 -15.86 3.60
C ASP A 112 12.96 -15.32 2.29
N VAL A 113 13.15 -16.05 1.19
CA VAL A 113 12.51 -15.71 -0.10
C VAL A 113 11.00 -15.82 0.05
N LEU A 114 10.31 -14.70 -0.10
CA LEU A 114 8.86 -14.64 -0.06
C LEU A 114 8.27 -14.80 -1.47
N LEU A 115 8.83 -14.10 -2.45
CA LEU A 115 8.39 -14.14 -3.84
C LEU A 115 9.56 -13.86 -4.78
N ASN A 116 9.70 -14.66 -5.83
CA ASN A 116 10.71 -14.48 -6.86
C ASN A 116 10.01 -14.50 -8.24
N LEU A 117 10.33 -13.51 -9.06
CA LEU A 117 9.94 -13.43 -10.46
C LEU A 117 11.22 -13.44 -11.31
N PRO A 118 11.60 -14.59 -11.89
CA PRO A 118 12.81 -14.68 -12.69
C PRO A 118 12.54 -14.15 -14.10
N CYS A 119 13.26 -13.10 -14.50
CA CYS A 119 13.18 -12.48 -15.84
C CYS A 119 11.73 -12.32 -16.36
N PRO A 120 10.85 -11.62 -15.62
CA PRO A 120 9.51 -11.28 -16.07
C PRO A 120 9.58 -10.42 -17.34
N ASP A 121 8.82 -10.80 -18.36
CA ASP A 121 8.73 -10.14 -19.67
C ASP A 121 7.24 -10.10 -20.08
N PRO A 122 6.69 -8.95 -20.52
CA PRO A 122 6.93 -7.59 -20.01
C PRO A 122 5.83 -7.24 -18.99
N ASN A 123 6.14 -6.33 -18.06
CA ASN A 123 5.21 -5.80 -17.03
C ASN A 123 4.52 -6.87 -16.16
N VAL A 124 5.18 -7.99 -15.85
CA VAL A 124 4.59 -9.02 -14.99
C VAL A 124 4.64 -8.56 -13.53
N GLN A 125 3.48 -8.57 -12.88
CA GLN A 125 3.35 -8.37 -11.44
C GLN A 125 2.73 -9.62 -10.83
N GLN A 126 3.23 -10.02 -9.67
CA GLN A 126 2.66 -11.12 -8.90
C GLN A 126 2.47 -10.72 -7.45
N SER A 127 1.38 -11.21 -6.87
CA SER A 127 1.06 -11.02 -5.46
C SER A 127 1.15 -12.31 -4.66
N ILE A 128 1.53 -12.20 -3.40
CA ILE A 128 1.49 -13.27 -2.41
C ILE A 128 0.99 -12.74 -1.08
N GLU A 129 0.26 -13.56 -0.34
CA GLU A 129 -0.14 -13.24 1.04
C GLU A 129 0.85 -13.87 2.03
N ALA A 130 1.29 -13.07 3.01
CA ALA A 130 2.11 -13.52 4.12
C ALA A 130 1.49 -13.10 5.45
N TYR A 131 1.54 -14.00 6.43
CA TYR A 131 1.13 -13.69 7.79
C TYR A 131 2.32 -13.12 8.56
N LEU A 132 2.17 -11.89 9.08
CA LEU A 132 3.15 -11.22 9.94
C LEU A 132 2.67 -11.21 11.37
N THR A 133 3.57 -11.49 12.31
CA THR A 133 3.32 -11.33 13.73
C THR A 133 3.48 -9.88 14.16
N ALA A 134 2.95 -9.51 15.33
CA ALA A 134 3.24 -8.21 15.92
C ALA A 134 4.75 -8.06 16.19
N GLY A 135 5.31 -6.93 15.78
CA GLY A 135 6.72 -6.60 15.97
C GLY A 135 7.39 -6.09 14.71
N ARG A 136 8.72 -6.14 14.73
CA ARG A 136 9.57 -5.59 13.69
C ARG A 136 9.92 -6.67 12.68
N HIS A 137 9.72 -6.39 11.40
CA HIS A 137 10.06 -7.25 10.28
C HIS A 137 10.98 -6.52 9.31
N ILE A 138 11.79 -7.28 8.58
CA ILE A 138 12.69 -6.77 7.55
C ILE A 138 12.19 -7.26 6.20
N LEU A 139 11.98 -6.32 5.28
CA LEU A 139 11.77 -6.61 3.88
C LEU A 139 13.04 -6.27 3.11
N GLU A 140 13.43 -7.14 2.18
CA GLU A 140 14.51 -6.88 1.24
C GLU A 140 14.05 -7.14 -0.18
N ILE A 141 14.49 -6.32 -1.12
CA ILE A 141 14.28 -6.54 -2.55
C ILE A 141 15.64 -6.58 -3.22
N GLU A 142 15.85 -7.61 -4.01
CA GLU A 142 16.92 -7.66 -4.98
C GLU A 142 16.32 -7.58 -6.38
N TYR A 143 16.80 -6.64 -7.18
CA TYR A 143 16.44 -6.52 -8.59
C TYR A 143 17.71 -6.36 -9.41
N TYR A 144 17.80 -7.04 -10.54
CA TYR A 144 18.81 -6.71 -11.54
C TYR A 144 18.26 -6.86 -12.95
N GLN A 145 18.70 -5.97 -13.82
CA GLN A 145 18.34 -5.98 -15.23
C GLN A 145 19.14 -7.06 -15.97
N VAL A 146 18.45 -7.86 -16.80
CA VAL A 146 19.06 -8.90 -17.64
C VAL A 146 19.42 -8.34 -19.02
N LEU A 147 18.54 -7.54 -19.62
CA LEU A 147 18.73 -6.92 -20.92
C LEU A 147 18.49 -5.41 -20.81
N ILE A 148 19.32 -4.62 -21.49
CA ILE A 148 19.09 -3.18 -21.64
C ILE A 148 18.06 -3.02 -22.76
N GLU A 149 16.80 -3.31 -22.43
CA GLU A 149 15.65 -2.94 -23.27
C GLU A 149 15.08 -1.61 -22.79
N ASP A 150 14.41 -0.90 -23.70
CA ASP A 150 13.68 0.32 -23.37
C ASP A 150 12.46 -0.10 -22.51
N ASP A 151 12.34 0.43 -21.29
CA ASP A 151 11.26 0.26 -20.29
C ASP A 151 11.50 -0.69 -19.10
N PRO A 152 12.67 -0.70 -18.43
CA PRO A 152 12.80 -1.49 -17.22
C PRO A 152 11.93 -0.89 -16.12
N ALA A 153 11.39 -1.77 -15.29
CA ALA A 153 10.53 -1.39 -14.19
C ALA A 153 10.81 -2.28 -12.99
N ALA A 154 10.90 -1.67 -11.81
CA ALA A 154 10.79 -2.38 -10.55
C ALA A 154 9.63 -1.80 -9.75
N LEU A 155 8.72 -2.67 -9.32
CA LEU A 155 7.55 -2.30 -8.55
C LEU A 155 7.52 -3.06 -7.22
N PHE A 156 7.09 -2.35 -6.18
CA PHE A 156 6.69 -2.95 -4.93
C PHE A 156 5.43 -2.29 -4.39
N ASN A 157 4.49 -3.13 -3.92
CA ASN A 157 3.32 -2.71 -3.19
C ASN A 157 3.07 -3.66 -2.01
N MET A 158 2.44 -3.14 -0.95
CA MET A 158 1.92 -3.94 0.15
C MET A 158 0.55 -3.41 0.58
N ALA A 159 -0.38 -4.34 0.82
CA ALA A 159 -1.74 -4.02 1.23
C ALA A 159 -2.16 -4.90 2.41
N VAL A 160 -2.82 -4.28 3.39
CA VAL A 160 -3.38 -4.98 4.56
C VAL A 160 -4.89 -5.14 4.35
N SER A 161 -5.39 -6.37 4.33
CA SER A 161 -6.81 -6.67 4.09
C SER A 161 -7.75 -5.91 5.06
N GLY A 162 -7.35 -5.80 6.33
CA GLY A 162 -8.12 -5.07 7.35
C GLY A 162 -8.26 -3.55 7.10
N GLN A 163 -7.35 -2.93 6.34
CA GLN A 163 -7.49 -1.51 6.00
C GLN A 163 -8.65 -1.25 5.03
N GLN A 164 -8.91 -2.17 4.10
CA GLN A 164 -10.03 -2.03 3.15
C GLN A 164 -11.39 -2.15 3.84
N GLU A 165 -11.49 -3.01 4.86
CA GLU A 165 -12.68 -3.11 5.71
C GLU A 165 -12.91 -1.82 6.49
N ALA A 166 -11.85 -1.25 7.09
CA ALA A 166 -11.92 0.03 7.79
C ALA A 166 -12.41 1.16 6.87
N MET A 167 -11.91 1.24 5.64
CA MET A 167 -12.38 2.20 4.62
C MET A 167 -13.86 2.01 4.26
N SER A 168 -14.31 0.76 4.15
CA SER A 168 -15.69 0.43 3.83
C SER A 168 -16.63 0.85 4.98
N ILE A 169 -16.24 0.62 6.23
CA ILE A 169 -16.97 1.08 7.42
C ILE A 169 -17.08 2.60 7.44
N MET A 170 -15.97 3.33 7.19
CA MET A 170 -15.97 4.80 7.13
C MET A 170 -16.90 5.31 6.02
N THR A 171 -16.87 4.69 4.84
CA THR A 171 -17.74 5.05 3.71
C THR A 171 -19.22 4.85 4.05
N GLY A 172 -19.57 3.72 4.67
CA GLY A 172 -20.93 3.45 5.16
C GLY A 172 -21.40 4.46 6.20
N GLY A 173 -20.53 4.83 7.14
CA GLY A 173 -20.80 5.89 8.13
C GLY A 173 -21.04 7.25 7.45
N GLY A 174 -20.24 7.61 6.44
CA GLY A 174 -20.40 8.82 5.64
C GLY A 174 -21.75 8.89 4.93
N ALA A 175 -22.21 7.76 4.35
CA ALA A 175 -23.52 7.68 3.72
C ALA A 175 -24.67 7.95 4.72
N LEU A 176 -24.57 7.43 5.95
CA LEU A 176 -25.55 7.68 7.00
C LEU A 176 -25.57 9.16 7.44
N VAL A 177 -24.40 9.79 7.57
CA VAL A 177 -24.31 11.23 7.86
C VAL A 177 -25.01 12.03 6.75
N PHE A 178 -24.73 11.73 5.49
CA PHE A 178 -25.32 12.43 4.36
C PHE A 178 -26.85 12.32 4.34
N ILE A 179 -27.40 11.10 4.48
CA ILE A 179 -28.84 10.87 4.56
C ILE A 179 -29.44 11.60 5.77
N GLY A 180 -28.76 11.54 6.92
CA GLY A 180 -29.16 12.22 8.14
C GLY A 180 -29.26 13.74 7.99
N ILE A 181 -28.30 14.36 7.30
CA ILE A 181 -28.31 15.80 6.97
C ILE A 181 -29.52 16.15 6.10
N ILE A 182 -29.77 15.38 5.04
CA ILE A 182 -30.93 15.61 4.15
C ILE A 182 -32.24 15.57 4.95
N LEU A 183 -32.42 14.54 5.79
CA LEU A 183 -33.62 14.40 6.62
C LEU A 183 -33.73 15.51 7.67
N ALA A 184 -32.63 15.90 8.31
CA ALA A 184 -32.63 16.98 9.28
C ALA A 184 -33.02 18.32 8.63
N LEU A 185 -32.47 18.63 7.45
CA LEU A 185 -32.82 19.83 6.68
C LEU A 185 -34.30 19.81 6.23
N LEU A 186 -34.78 18.69 5.69
CA LEU A 186 -36.20 18.54 5.32
C LEU A 186 -37.11 18.70 6.54
N GLY A 187 -36.77 18.07 7.67
CA GLY A 187 -37.48 18.21 8.93
C GLY A 187 -37.53 19.66 9.41
N PHE A 188 -36.43 20.41 9.26
CA PHE A 188 -36.35 21.83 9.62
C PHE A 188 -37.23 22.72 8.75
N LEU A 189 -37.27 22.46 7.43
CA LEU A 189 -38.05 23.23 6.45
C LEU A 189 -39.56 22.98 6.54
N LEU A 190 -39.99 21.85 7.10
CA LEU A 190 -41.41 21.53 7.27
C LEU A 190 -42.07 22.36 8.38
N LYS A 191 -43.25 22.92 8.08
CA LYS A 191 -44.04 23.69 9.05
C LYS A 191 -44.44 22.82 10.26
N PRO A 192 -44.42 23.36 11.49
CA PRO A 192 -44.94 22.65 12.65
C PRO A 192 -46.42 22.35 12.45
N LYS A 193 -46.85 21.17 12.92
CA LYS A 193 -48.28 20.83 12.92
C LYS A 193 -48.96 21.82 13.87
N LYS A 194 -49.92 22.62 13.38
CA LYS A 194 -50.79 23.41 14.26
C LYS A 194 -51.53 22.40 15.15
N MET A 195 -51.39 22.55 16.47
CA MET A 195 -52.17 21.80 17.45
C MET A 195 -53.58 22.36 17.49
#